data_AF-A0AAV9EJ19-F1
#
_entry.id   AF-A0AAV9EJ19-F1
#
_cell.length_a   1.000
_cell.length_b   1.000
_cell.length_c   1.000
_cell.angle_alpha   90.00
_cell.angle_beta   90.00
_cell.angle_gamma   90.00
#
_symmetry.space_group_name_H-M   'P 1'
#
loop_
_entity.id
_entity.type
_entity.pdbx_description
1 polymer ?
#
loop_
_entity_poly.entity_id
_entity_poly.type
_entity_poly.pdbx_seq_one_letter_code
_entity_poly.pdbx_strand_id
1 'polypeptide(L)'
;MQGSRSMKIDNCILLDNYLRRRGSLGNARARAVQGISKRSWRHMSMKEHRKCGSFDFPKEFCNFELFKPMHEMWKDYITNLLKDSGKGQLNPFLLTADMHGAILSVVECKTVAYKGITGIMVRETSETFGIVTQDNKFQVVPKKGSVFIFPAGSWKITLYGDKLSSRNIETQV
;
A
#
# COMPACT_ATOMS: atom_id res chain seq x y z
N MET A 1 -16.87 18.21 22.20
CA MET A 1 -18.03 17.54 21.56
C MET A 1 -18.04 17.88 20.07
N GLN A 2 -18.33 16.86 19.25
CA GLN A 2 -18.67 16.88 17.81
C GLN A 2 -17.55 17.29 16.81
N GLY A 3 -17.29 16.59 15.71
CA GLY A 3 -17.96 15.41 15.18
C GLY A 3 -17.27 14.93 13.91
N SER A 4 -17.07 13.61 13.82
CA SER A 4 -16.61 12.91 12.62
C SER A 4 -17.60 13.16 11.49
N ARG A 5 -17.15 13.76 10.38
CA ARG A 5 -17.96 13.84 9.16
C ARG A 5 -17.98 12.47 8.50
N SER A 6 -18.94 11.65 8.94
CA SER A 6 -19.42 10.50 8.18
C SER A 6 -19.89 10.99 6.81
N MET A 7 -19.18 10.60 5.75
CA MET A 7 -19.69 10.78 4.40
C MET A 7 -20.82 9.77 4.20
N LYS A 8 -22.04 10.18 4.50
CA LYS A 8 -23.24 9.45 4.11
C LYS A 8 -23.28 9.38 2.58
N ILE A 9 -23.31 8.16 2.06
CA ILE A 9 -23.55 7.90 0.65
C ILE A 9 -25.07 8.01 0.45
N ASP A 10 -25.56 9.24 0.45
CA ASP A 10 -26.95 9.54 0.12
C ASP A 10 -26.97 10.03 -1.33
N ASN A 11 -27.44 9.14 -2.23
CA ASN A 11 -28.01 9.38 -3.56
C ASN A 11 -27.44 8.47 -4.66
N CYS A 12 -27.79 7.18 -4.63
CA CYS A 12 -27.95 6.42 -5.87
C CYS A 12 -29.40 6.59 -6.35
N ILE A 13 -29.60 7.28 -7.47
CA ILE A 13 -30.88 7.25 -8.19
C ILE A 13 -30.70 6.33 -9.40
N LEU A 14 -31.28 5.12 -9.32
CA LEU A 14 -31.45 4.26 -10.48
C LEU A 14 -32.71 4.72 -11.23
N LEU A 15 -32.54 5.58 -12.24
CA LEU A 15 -33.63 6.01 -13.12
C LEU A 15 -33.91 4.97 -14.22
N ASP A 16 -34.29 3.76 -13.84
CA ASP A 16 -34.83 2.78 -14.78
C ASP A 16 -36.30 3.11 -15.10
N ASN A 17 -36.50 4.22 -15.82
CA ASN A 17 -37.75 4.48 -16.52
C ASN A 17 -37.75 3.76 -17.87
N TYR A 18 -37.87 2.43 -17.88
CA TYR A 18 -38.07 1.68 -19.11
C TYR A 18 -39.42 0.96 -19.16
N LEU A 19 -40.49 1.73 -19.30
CA LEU A 19 -41.76 1.22 -19.82
C LEU A 19 -41.69 1.13 -21.36
N ARG A 20 -41.14 0.00 -21.82
CA ARG A 20 -41.49 -0.85 -22.98
C ARG A 20 -42.25 -0.21 -24.17
N ARG A 21 -41.57 -0.11 -25.34
CA ARG A 21 -42.22 -0.44 -26.64
C ARG A 21 -41.26 -0.94 -27.74
N ARG A 22 -41.51 -2.21 -28.13
CA ARG A 22 -41.36 -2.88 -29.44
C ARG A 22 -40.57 -2.14 -30.54
N GLY A 23 -39.37 -2.63 -30.86
CA GLY A 23 -38.62 -2.28 -32.07
C GLY A 23 -37.27 -3.01 -32.12
N SER A 24 -37.07 -3.81 -33.16
CA SER A 24 -35.86 -4.59 -33.45
C SER A 24 -34.63 -3.69 -33.70
N LEU A 25 -33.42 -4.24 -33.49
CA LEU A 25 -32.07 -3.63 -33.61
C LEU A 25 -31.63 -2.68 -32.46
N GLY A 26 -30.98 -3.24 -31.43
CA GLY A 26 -30.30 -2.45 -30.39
C GLY A 26 -29.65 -3.24 -29.24
N ASN A 27 -29.86 -4.56 -29.20
CA ASN A 27 -29.61 -5.37 -28.01
C ASN A 27 -28.14 -5.67 -27.71
N ALA A 28 -27.21 -5.46 -28.65
CA ALA A 28 -25.78 -5.71 -28.39
C ALA A 28 -25.15 -4.56 -27.57
N ARG A 29 -25.43 -3.32 -27.97
CA ARG A 29 -24.87 -2.11 -27.32
C ARG A 29 -25.46 -1.91 -25.93
N ALA A 30 -26.76 -2.15 -25.75
CA ALA A 30 -27.41 -2.09 -24.43
C ALA A 30 -26.89 -3.15 -23.45
N ARG A 31 -26.66 -4.40 -23.91
CA ARG A 31 -26.07 -5.46 -23.08
C ARG A 31 -24.61 -5.18 -22.71
N ALA A 32 -23.83 -4.60 -23.63
CA ALA A 32 -22.45 -4.18 -23.34
C ALA A 32 -22.39 -3.08 -22.26
N VAL A 33 -23.30 -2.09 -22.33
CA VAL A 33 -23.39 -1.00 -21.34
C VAL A 33 -23.84 -1.52 -19.96
N GLN A 34 -24.80 -2.46 -19.90
CA GLN A 34 -25.23 -3.09 -18.64
C GLN A 34 -24.16 -3.99 -18.02
N GLY A 35 -23.30 -4.63 -18.82
CA GLY A 35 -22.18 -5.43 -18.33
C GLY A 35 -21.05 -4.58 -17.72
N ILE A 36 -20.80 -3.39 -18.31
CA ILE A 36 -19.83 -2.42 -17.80
C ILE A 36 -20.32 -1.83 -16.47
N SER A 37 -21.60 -1.47 -16.35
CA SER A 37 -22.15 -0.86 -15.13
C SER A 37 -22.13 -1.80 -13.93
N LYS A 38 -22.41 -3.10 -14.12
CA LYS A 38 -22.34 -4.09 -13.03
C LYS A 38 -20.92 -4.33 -12.53
N ARG A 39 -19.91 -4.27 -13.42
CA ARG A 39 -18.49 -4.38 -13.05
C ARG A 39 -17.98 -3.11 -12.37
N SER A 40 -18.35 -1.93 -12.87
CA SER A 40 -17.90 -0.65 -12.33
C SER A 40 -18.54 -0.28 -10.99
N TRP A 41 -19.70 -0.87 -10.65
CA TRP A 41 -20.36 -0.60 -9.37
C TRP A 41 -19.73 -1.35 -8.18
N ARG A 42 -19.01 -2.45 -8.44
CA ARG A 42 -18.32 -3.23 -7.40
C ARG A 42 -16.90 -2.73 -7.10
N HIS A 43 -16.23 -2.18 -8.11
CA HIS A 43 -14.85 -1.71 -7.98
C HIS A 43 -14.66 -0.44 -8.82
N MET A 44 -14.03 0.57 -8.21
CA MET A 44 -13.60 1.76 -8.93
C MET A 44 -12.56 1.39 -9.99
N SER A 45 -12.67 1.99 -11.16
CA SER A 45 -11.61 1.98 -12.16
C SER A 45 -10.40 2.78 -11.68
N MET A 46 -9.22 2.53 -12.27
CA MET A 46 -8.03 3.34 -12.00
C MET A 46 -8.22 4.84 -12.27
N LYS A 47 -9.10 5.19 -13.22
CA LYS A 47 -9.45 6.58 -13.51
C LYS A 47 -10.25 7.21 -12.38
N GLU A 48 -11.17 6.46 -11.79
CA GLU A 48 -11.96 6.89 -10.64
C GLU A 48 -11.11 7.00 -9.38
N HIS A 49 -10.25 6.01 -9.10
CA HIS A 49 -9.27 6.06 -8.01
C HIS A 49 -8.36 7.30 -8.08
N ARG A 50 -7.87 7.66 -9.28
CA ARG A 50 -7.11 8.90 -9.48
C ARG A 50 -7.94 10.15 -9.26
N LYS A 51 -9.22 10.14 -9.66
CA LYS A 51 -10.12 11.29 -9.51
C LYS A 51 -10.45 11.56 -8.04
N CYS A 52 -10.65 10.53 -7.24
CA CYS A 52 -10.94 10.66 -5.81
C CYS A 52 -9.69 10.63 -4.90
N GLY A 53 -8.50 10.46 -5.47
CA GLY A 53 -7.24 10.43 -4.72
C GLY A 53 -7.16 9.27 -3.72
N SER A 54 -7.84 8.16 -3.97
CA SER A 54 -7.97 7.07 -2.97
C SER A 54 -6.63 6.44 -2.57
N PHE A 55 -5.61 6.54 -3.43
CA PHE A 55 -4.26 6.04 -3.15
C PHE A 55 -3.31 7.15 -2.67
N ASP A 56 -3.75 8.40 -2.69
CA ASP A 56 -2.94 9.53 -2.30
C ASP A 56 -2.59 9.41 -0.82
N PHE A 57 -1.36 9.77 -0.50
CA PHE A 57 -0.91 9.84 0.87
C PHE A 57 -1.15 11.28 1.36
N PRO A 58 -1.90 11.49 2.46
CA PRO A 58 -2.22 12.83 2.93
C PRO A 58 -0.96 13.62 3.22
N LYS A 59 -0.92 14.88 2.75
CA LYS A 59 0.28 15.72 2.83
C LYS A 59 0.67 16.03 4.27
N GLU A 60 -0.29 16.06 5.20
CA GLU A 60 -0.01 16.30 6.62
C GLU A 60 0.89 15.19 7.19
N PHE A 61 0.80 13.98 6.65
CA PHE A 61 1.59 12.84 7.05
C PHE A 61 2.91 12.73 6.29
N CYS A 62 3.30 13.66 5.42
CA CYS A 62 4.61 13.57 4.76
C CYS A 62 5.78 13.95 5.68
N ASN A 63 5.53 14.43 6.89
CA ASN A 63 6.58 14.85 7.83
C ASN A 63 7.27 13.64 8.48
N PHE A 64 8.58 13.54 8.30
CA PHE A 64 9.43 12.48 8.85
C PHE A 64 9.36 12.38 10.37
N GLU A 65 9.33 13.52 11.06
CA GLU A 65 9.33 13.59 12.53
C GLU A 65 8.11 12.90 13.14
N LEU A 66 6.97 12.90 12.43
CA LEU A 66 5.74 12.25 12.89
C LEU A 66 5.89 10.73 13.05
N PHE A 67 6.80 10.11 12.30
CA PHE A 67 7.01 8.65 12.33
C PHE A 67 8.20 8.21 13.18
N LYS A 68 8.97 9.12 13.75
CA LYS A 68 10.06 8.74 14.67
C LYS A 68 9.57 7.88 15.84
N PRO A 69 8.45 8.18 16.52
CA PRO A 69 7.95 7.31 17.59
C PRO A 69 7.66 5.88 17.10
N MET A 70 7.12 5.73 15.89
CA MET A 70 6.89 4.42 15.26
C MET A 70 8.21 3.69 14.99
N HIS A 71 9.25 4.41 14.56
CA HIS A 71 10.58 3.83 14.40
C HIS A 71 11.19 3.34 15.73
N GLU A 72 11.04 4.11 16.80
CA GLU A 72 11.50 3.71 18.14
C GLU A 72 10.80 2.42 18.60
N MET A 73 9.48 2.34 18.47
CA MET A 73 8.72 1.11 18.77
C MET A 73 9.17 -0.08 17.91
N TRP A 74 9.43 0.16 16.62
CA TRP A 74 9.88 -0.89 15.71
C TRP A 74 11.26 -1.42 16.08
N LYS A 75 12.18 -0.57 16.57
CA LYS A 75 13.50 -1.02 17.04
C LYS A 75 13.40 -1.99 18.21
N ASP A 76 12.53 -1.69 19.18
CA ASP A 76 12.30 -2.57 20.32
C ASP A 76 11.68 -3.89 19.88
N TYR A 77 10.66 -3.82 19.01
CA TYR A 77 10.02 -4.98 18.40
C TYR A 77 11.03 -5.91 17.71
N ILE A 78 11.81 -5.38 16.76
CA ILE A 78 12.71 -6.20 15.97
C ILE A 78 13.86 -6.76 16.81
N THR A 79 14.32 -6.00 17.81
CA THR A 79 15.37 -6.46 18.73
C THR A 79 14.87 -7.63 19.57
N ASN A 80 13.65 -7.56 20.09
CA ASN A 80 13.06 -8.67 20.86
C ASN A 80 12.81 -9.89 19.97
N LEU A 81 12.25 -9.69 18.77
CA LEU A 81 12.04 -10.77 17.80
C LEU A 81 13.35 -11.51 17.46
N LEU A 82 14.44 -10.76 17.29
CA LEU A 82 15.76 -11.34 16.99
C LEU A 82 16.40 -12.05 18.19
N LYS A 83 16.16 -11.59 19.42
CA LYS A 83 16.64 -12.28 20.63
C LYS A 83 16.01 -13.67 20.76
N ASP A 84 14.72 -13.79 20.47
CA ASP A 84 13.98 -15.04 20.60
C ASP A 84 14.33 -16.07 19.52
N SER A 85 14.83 -15.61 18.37
CA SER A 85 15.08 -16.45 17.19
C SER A 85 16.33 -17.36 17.26
N GLY A 86 17.18 -17.23 18.29
CA GLY A 86 18.39 -18.05 18.43
C GLY A 86 19.43 -17.86 17.31
N LYS A 87 20.70 -18.22 17.56
CA LYS A 87 21.78 -18.08 16.58
C LYS A 87 21.65 -19.13 15.46
N GLY A 88 20.75 -18.92 14.49
CA GLY A 88 20.67 -19.77 13.29
C GLY A 88 19.33 -19.79 12.56
N GLN A 89 18.24 -19.33 13.18
CA GLN A 89 16.89 -19.40 12.61
C GLN A 89 16.32 -18.00 12.33
N LEU A 90 17.15 -17.01 11.97
CA LEU A 90 16.69 -15.61 11.78
C LEU A 90 15.74 -15.44 10.58
N ASN A 91 15.89 -16.28 9.55
CA ASN A 91 15.26 -16.09 8.25
C ASN A 91 13.71 -16.21 8.28
N PRO A 92 13.09 -17.24 8.91
CA PRO A 92 11.63 -17.35 8.93
C PRO A 92 10.94 -16.19 9.68
N PHE A 93 11.52 -15.72 10.80
CA PHE A 93 10.94 -14.61 11.57
C PHE A 93 11.01 -13.30 10.80
N LEU A 94 12.12 -13.02 10.12
CA LEU A 94 12.25 -11.82 9.29
C LEU A 94 11.36 -11.85 8.05
N LEU A 95 11.01 -13.04 7.55
CA LEU A 95 10.07 -13.21 6.44
C LEU A 95 8.61 -13.02 6.85
N THR A 96 8.27 -12.98 8.13
CA THR A 96 6.90 -12.68 8.60
C THR A 96 6.81 -11.39 9.44
N ALA A 97 7.95 -10.84 9.88
CA ALA A 97 8.02 -9.63 10.70
C ALA A 97 7.33 -8.42 10.06
N ASP A 98 6.68 -7.60 10.88
CA ASP A 98 6.20 -6.30 10.45
C ASP A 98 7.38 -5.35 10.16
N MET A 99 7.32 -4.66 9.04
CA MET A 99 8.34 -3.72 8.58
C MET A 99 7.92 -2.25 8.75
N HIS A 100 6.69 -1.96 9.19
CA HIS A 100 6.24 -0.60 9.41
C HIS A 100 7.06 0.03 10.54
N GLY A 101 7.68 1.18 10.27
CA GLY A 101 8.62 1.84 11.18
C GLY A 101 10.09 1.51 10.89
N ALA A 102 10.40 0.53 10.03
CA ALA A 102 11.76 0.25 9.63
C ALA A 102 12.36 1.40 8.80
N ILE A 103 13.60 1.78 9.09
CA ILE A 103 14.37 2.65 8.20
C ILE A 103 14.92 1.80 7.05
N LEU A 104 14.30 1.93 5.88
CA LEU A 104 14.72 1.23 4.66
C LEU A 104 15.63 2.13 3.82
N SER A 105 16.69 1.55 3.28
CA SER A 105 17.54 2.18 2.26
C SER A 105 17.50 1.37 0.97
N VAL A 106 17.18 2.02 -0.15
CA VAL A 106 17.16 1.41 -1.48
C VAL A 106 18.58 1.40 -2.03
N VAL A 107 19.29 0.28 -1.90
CA VAL A 107 20.70 0.18 -2.35
C VAL A 107 20.82 -0.15 -3.83
N GLU A 108 19.84 -0.87 -4.37
CA GLU A 108 19.74 -1.15 -5.80
C GLU A 108 18.28 -1.07 -6.25
N CYS A 109 18.05 -0.55 -7.45
CA CYS A 109 16.74 -0.55 -8.09
C CYS A 109 16.94 -0.52 -9.61
N LYS A 110 16.12 -1.27 -10.36
CA LYS A 110 16.08 -1.19 -11.83
C LYS A 110 15.81 0.23 -12.32
N THR A 111 14.99 0.99 -11.58
CA THR A 111 14.70 2.39 -11.88
C THR A 111 15.63 3.28 -11.07
N VAL A 112 16.56 3.96 -11.75
CA VAL A 112 17.63 4.77 -11.13
C VAL A 112 17.09 5.84 -10.17
N ALA A 113 15.92 6.41 -10.45
CA ALA A 113 15.30 7.45 -9.62
C ALA A 113 14.99 7.02 -8.18
N TYR A 114 14.88 5.71 -7.90
CA TYR A 114 14.64 5.21 -6.54
C TYR A 114 15.91 4.81 -5.79
N LYS A 115 17.05 4.69 -6.49
CA LYS A 115 18.32 4.29 -5.86
C LYS A 115 18.77 5.38 -4.89
N GLY A 116 19.16 4.98 -3.68
CA GLY A 116 19.61 5.89 -2.63
C GLY A 116 18.49 6.52 -1.80
N ILE A 117 17.22 6.22 -2.07
CA ILE A 117 16.13 6.63 -1.19
C ILE A 117 16.29 5.95 0.17
N THR A 118 16.28 6.74 1.23
CA THR A 118 16.31 6.26 2.62
C THR A 118 15.23 6.97 3.44
N GLY A 119 14.50 6.21 4.24
CA GLY A 119 13.45 6.76 5.09
C GLY A 119 12.70 5.69 5.87
N ILE A 120 11.68 6.11 6.62
CA ILE A 120 10.83 5.22 7.42
C ILE A 120 9.76 4.61 6.51
N MET A 121 9.62 3.29 6.49
CA MET A 121 8.54 2.61 5.79
C MET A 121 7.23 2.77 6.58
N VAL A 122 6.21 3.34 5.94
CA VAL A 122 4.91 3.65 6.57
C VAL A 122 3.72 3.00 5.88
N ARG A 123 3.94 2.38 4.72
CA ARG A 123 2.90 1.68 3.96
C ARG A 123 3.49 0.47 3.25
N GLU A 124 3.00 -0.72 3.56
CA GLU A 124 3.27 -1.92 2.78
C GLU A 124 2.08 -2.29 1.88
N THR A 125 2.39 -2.63 0.63
CA THR A 125 1.45 -3.27 -0.30
C THR A 125 2.11 -4.53 -0.88
N SER A 126 1.40 -5.34 -1.66
CA SER A 126 2.01 -6.51 -2.32
C SER A 126 3.20 -6.12 -3.21
N GLU A 127 3.11 -5.00 -3.92
CA GLU A 127 4.09 -4.61 -4.95
C GLU A 127 5.05 -3.49 -4.53
N THR A 128 4.70 -2.70 -3.52
CA THR A 128 5.43 -1.46 -3.20
C THR A 128 5.60 -1.22 -1.70
N PHE A 129 6.63 -0.46 -1.37
CA PHE A 129 6.82 0.17 -0.07
C PHE A 129 6.63 1.69 -0.20
N GLY A 130 5.79 2.25 0.66
CA GLY A 130 5.68 3.69 0.88
C GLY A 130 6.64 4.13 1.97
N ILE A 131 7.58 5.01 1.62
CA ILE A 131 8.66 5.46 2.49
C ILE A 131 8.55 6.97 2.68
N VAL A 132 8.56 7.42 3.94
CA VAL A 132 8.69 8.84 4.28
C VAL A 132 10.16 9.16 4.51
N THR A 133 10.67 10.07 3.71
CA THR A 133 12.07 10.50 3.65
C THR A 133 12.33 11.70 4.55
N GLN A 134 13.60 11.95 4.89
CA GLN A 134 13.99 13.06 5.76
C GLN A 134 13.68 14.45 5.17
N ASP A 135 13.58 14.57 3.85
CA ASP A 135 13.14 15.78 3.16
C ASP A 135 11.60 15.92 3.11
N ASN A 136 10.90 15.18 3.98
CA ASN A 136 9.45 15.21 4.16
C ASN A 136 8.67 14.87 2.87
N LYS A 137 9.14 13.85 2.14
CA LYS A 137 8.45 13.32 0.96
C LYS A 137 8.04 11.88 1.17
N PHE A 138 6.82 11.57 0.75
CA PHE A 138 6.35 10.20 0.62
C PHE A 138 6.72 9.64 -0.75
N GLN A 139 7.50 8.57 -0.77
CA GLN A 139 8.01 7.91 -1.97
C GLN A 139 7.47 6.47 -2.02
N VAL A 140 6.80 6.12 -3.13
CA VAL A 140 6.34 4.76 -3.39
C VAL A 140 7.39 4.04 -4.21
N VAL A 141 8.10 3.09 -3.60
CA VAL A 141 9.19 2.33 -4.22
C VAL A 141 8.71 0.93 -4.58
N PRO A 142 8.89 0.46 -5.83
CA PRO A 142 8.54 -0.90 -6.22
C PRO A 142 9.44 -1.92 -5.52
N LYS A 143 8.86 -3.03 -5.05
CA LYS A 143 9.59 -4.18 -4.52
C LYS A 143 10.32 -4.90 -5.66
N LYS A 144 9.63 -5.14 -6.78
CA LYS A 144 10.20 -5.82 -7.95
C LYS A 144 11.40 -5.05 -8.52
N GLY A 145 12.54 -5.74 -8.64
CA GLY A 145 13.79 -5.19 -9.13
C GLY A 145 14.50 -4.25 -8.17
N SER A 146 14.14 -4.26 -6.88
CA SER A 146 14.76 -3.44 -5.85
C SER A 146 15.41 -4.30 -4.76
N VAL A 147 16.52 -3.82 -4.22
CA VAL A 147 17.19 -4.38 -3.03
C VAL A 147 17.17 -3.32 -1.93
N PHE A 148 16.64 -3.71 -0.79
CA PHE A 148 16.53 -2.85 0.38
C PHE A 148 17.49 -3.33 1.47
N ILE A 149 18.00 -2.38 2.25
CA ILE A 149 18.75 -2.69 3.47
C ILE A 149 18.14 -1.94 4.64
N PHE A 150 18.08 -2.59 5.79
CA PHE A 150 17.68 -1.96 7.04
C PHE A 150 18.50 -2.47 8.24
N PRO A 151 18.74 -1.61 9.24
CA PRO A 151 19.37 -2.01 10.50
C PRO A 151 18.34 -2.68 11.43
N ALA A 152 18.75 -3.75 12.12
CA ALA A 152 17.94 -4.43 13.13
C ALA A 152 18.83 -4.93 14.27
N GLY A 153 18.82 -4.22 15.41
CA GLY A 153 19.79 -4.44 16.49
C GLY A 153 21.22 -4.32 15.96
N SER A 154 22.03 -5.36 16.18
CA SER A 154 23.43 -5.43 15.71
C SER A 154 23.58 -5.88 14.25
N TRP A 155 22.48 -6.13 13.54
CA TRP A 155 22.49 -6.69 12.19
C TRP A 155 22.13 -5.66 11.13
N LYS A 156 22.66 -5.86 9.93
CA LYS A 156 22.28 -5.14 8.72
C LYS A 156 21.66 -6.17 7.77
N ILE A 157 20.33 -6.11 7.61
CA ILE A 157 19.58 -7.12 6.89
C ILE A 157 19.36 -6.65 5.45
N THR A 158 19.62 -7.54 4.49
CA THR A 158 19.36 -7.30 3.07
C THR A 158 18.08 -7.98 2.65
N LEU A 159 17.19 -7.24 2.00
CA LEU A 159 15.88 -7.68 1.58
C LEU A 159 15.75 -7.54 0.05
N TYR A 160 15.58 -8.68 -0.63
CA TYR A 160 15.40 -8.75 -2.08
C TYR A 160 13.91 -8.62 -2.41
N GLY A 161 13.51 -7.50 -2.99
CA GLY A 161 12.10 -7.18 -3.20
C GLY A 161 11.37 -8.12 -4.18
N ASP A 162 12.09 -8.74 -5.12
CA ASP A 162 11.53 -9.76 -6.03
C ASP A 162 10.92 -10.97 -5.30
N LYS A 163 11.34 -11.22 -4.06
CA LYS A 163 10.84 -12.33 -3.23
C LYS A 163 9.74 -11.91 -2.24
N LEU A 164 9.36 -10.62 -2.23
CA LEU A 164 8.43 -10.06 -1.23
C LEU A 164 6.99 -9.96 -1.73
N SER A 165 6.76 -10.03 -3.04
CA SER A 165 5.40 -9.95 -3.59
C SER A 165 4.53 -11.15 -3.22
N SER A 166 5.14 -12.24 -2.76
CA SER A 166 4.46 -13.44 -2.27
C SER A 166 4.24 -13.46 -0.76
N ARG A 167 4.63 -12.41 -0.02
CA ARG A 167 4.17 -12.26 1.37
C ARG A 167 2.66 -12.03 1.30
N ASN A 168 1.88 -13.07 1.58
CA ASN A 168 0.45 -12.94 1.79
C ASN A 168 0.25 -12.06 3.02
N ILE A 169 0.03 -10.76 2.80
CA ILE A 169 -0.61 -9.89 3.78
C ILE A 169 -2.11 -10.19 3.65
N GLU A 170 -2.49 -11.41 3.97
CA GLU A 170 -3.90 -11.76 4.11
C GLU A 170 -4.31 -11.21 5.46
N THR A 171 -5.07 -10.12 5.40
CA THR A 171 -5.72 -9.50 6.54
C THR A 171 -6.51 -10.58 7.28
N GLN A 172 -6.02 -10.99 8.46
CA GLN A 172 -6.89 -11.63 9.43
C GLN A 172 -7.86 -10.54 9.92
N VAL A 173 -9.02 -10.48 9.27
CA VAL A 173 -10.21 -9.77 9.75
C VAL A 173 -11.09 -10.78 10.46
#